data_AF-A0A1D2JMS6-F1
#
_entry.id   AF-A0A1D2JMS6-F1
#
_cell.length_a   1.000
_cell.length_b   1.000
_cell.length_c   1.000
_cell.angle_alpha   90.00
_cell.angle_beta   90.00
_cell.angle_gamma   90.00
#
_symmetry.space_group_name_H-M   'P 1'
#
loop_
_entity.id
_entity.type
_entity.pdbx_description
1 polymer ?
#
loop_
_entity_poly.entity_id
_entity_poly.type
_entity_poly.pdbx_seq_one_letter_code
_entity_poly.pdbx_strand_id
1 'polypeptide(L)'
;MAEKGNLIVSLPKIWLAWQQHSASPIWVAKIGQRLSLELDNASKTMSTSSSSPILLTTEESPIPRCQTTDAENTESKTSDDSAIAASPHTAARPSPKVRLHLQDLTDPATKTFINLIADPNAAINTALANIVTYLYTSPPKNDQTGTDYAQSTRPHFKPSLPDTRSVTLILRNKSGVAYTTGTDLDPDHKEIHISLSYISKVSKTFEDPTSELLGVITHELVHCYQHSRPRSDPKNEKKQKGKPSPEMPSPPSGLIEGIADFVRLKAGLVPPHWKRPMNKAERGDSWHQGYQSTAFFLEWIEDVKVGKGAVGMLNDRLLRTGYVDESDLNADENDEKGEGEGQRVMKDGKTPAKLGFWHGLFGAEVLELWEEYGEYLDSSKMN
;
A
#
# COMPACT_ATOMS: atom_id res chain seq x y z
N MET A 1 -49.85 -26.84 -0.31
CA MET A 1 -49.28 -27.75 -1.34
C MET A 1 -48.45 -26.89 -2.29
N ALA A 2 -47.15 -27.20 -2.42
CA ALA A 2 -46.16 -26.76 -3.43
C ALA A 2 -46.07 -25.24 -3.73
N GLU A 3 -45.03 -24.46 -3.37
CA GLU A 3 -43.56 -24.55 -3.52
C GLU A 3 -43.04 -24.21 -4.94
N LYS A 4 -41.93 -23.43 -4.94
CA LYS A 4 -40.97 -23.00 -6.00
C LYS A 4 -41.10 -21.53 -6.42
N GLY A 5 -40.09 -20.66 -6.31
CA GLY A 5 -38.72 -20.80 -5.84
C GLY A 5 -37.98 -19.52 -6.27
N ASN A 6 -37.61 -18.66 -5.31
CA ASN A 6 -36.86 -17.43 -5.58
C ASN A 6 -35.41 -17.66 -5.17
N LEU A 7 -34.51 -17.68 -6.15
CA LEU A 7 -33.07 -17.84 -5.96
C LEU A 7 -32.50 -16.51 -5.46
N ILE A 8 -32.42 -16.33 -4.14
CA ILE A 8 -31.70 -15.22 -3.52
C ILE A 8 -30.22 -15.61 -3.50
N VAL A 9 -29.42 -15.01 -4.39
CA VAL A 9 -27.96 -15.06 -4.30
C VAL A 9 -27.57 -14.22 -3.08
N SER A 10 -27.15 -14.91 -2.02
CA SER A 10 -26.65 -14.34 -0.77
C SER A 10 -25.24 -13.77 -0.98
N LEU A 11 -25.12 -12.45 -1.10
CA LEU A 11 -23.83 -11.76 -1.03
C LEU A 11 -23.32 -11.75 0.43
N PRO A 12 -22.05 -12.11 0.70
CA PRO A 12 -21.51 -12.02 2.06
C PRO A 12 -21.40 -10.57 2.54
N LYS A 13 -22.13 -10.23 3.61
CA LYS A 13 -22.20 -8.91 4.26
C LYS A 13 -20.93 -8.47 5.02
N ILE A 14 -19.74 -8.74 4.51
CA ILE A 14 -18.47 -8.41 5.21
C ILE A 14 -17.62 -7.36 4.46
N TRP A 15 -18.11 -6.83 3.34
CA TRP A 15 -17.35 -5.90 2.50
C TRP A 15 -18.05 -4.56 2.21
N LEU A 16 -19.00 -4.15 3.05
CA LEU A 16 -19.66 -2.82 2.96
C LEU A 16 -19.09 -1.79 3.94
N ALA A 17 -18.30 -2.19 4.94
CA ALA A 17 -17.85 -1.29 6.00
C ALA A 17 -16.70 -0.34 5.60
N TRP A 18 -15.95 -0.65 4.54
CA TRP A 18 -14.87 0.23 4.04
C TRP A 18 -15.34 1.27 3.00
N GLN A 19 -16.53 1.09 2.43
CA GLN A 19 -17.07 1.98 1.38
C GLN A 19 -18.15 2.93 1.90
N GLN A 20 -18.62 2.76 3.15
CA GLN A 20 -19.75 3.54 3.69
C GLN A 20 -19.37 4.55 4.79
N HIS A 21 -18.12 4.57 5.25
CA HIS A 21 -17.56 5.63 6.11
C HIS A 21 -16.33 6.35 5.52
N SER A 22 -16.10 6.21 4.22
CA SER A 22 -15.01 6.85 3.47
C SER A 22 -15.51 7.97 2.54
N ALA A 23 -16.63 8.60 2.90
CA ALA A 23 -17.09 9.84 2.27
C ALA A 23 -17.72 10.78 3.30
N SER A 24 -16.89 11.64 3.93
CA SER A 24 -17.40 12.94 4.39
C SER A 24 -17.44 13.90 3.21
N PRO A 25 -18.60 14.50 2.85
CA PRO A 25 -18.80 15.30 1.63
C PRO A 25 -18.05 16.65 1.53
N ILE A 26 -16.99 16.87 2.30
CA ILE A 26 -16.36 18.20 2.46
C ILE A 26 -15.01 18.31 1.74
N TRP A 27 -14.40 17.22 1.28
CA TRP A 27 -13.05 17.27 0.67
C TRP A 27 -13.00 17.22 -0.87
N VAL A 28 -14.14 17.20 -1.55
CA VAL A 28 -14.25 17.39 -3.02
C VAL A 28 -14.23 18.88 -3.42
N ALA A 29 -14.17 19.81 -2.48
CA ALA A 29 -14.30 21.24 -2.75
C ALA A 29 -13.10 22.07 -2.23
N LYS A 30 -11.87 21.84 -2.73
CA LYS A 30 -10.82 22.88 -2.64
C LYS A 30 -9.70 22.87 -3.69
N ILE A 31 -9.96 22.33 -4.88
CA ILE A 31 -9.22 22.69 -6.11
C ILE A 31 -10.23 22.75 -7.26
N GLY A 32 -11.07 23.79 -7.25
CA GLY A 32 -12.16 23.92 -8.22
C GLY A 32 -12.97 25.20 -8.05
N GLN A 33 -12.29 26.34 -7.85
CA GLN A 33 -12.94 27.65 -7.87
C GLN A 33 -12.07 28.67 -8.62
N ARG A 34 -12.11 28.59 -9.95
CA ARG A 34 -12.29 29.75 -10.83
C ARG A 34 -12.51 29.27 -12.25
N LEU A 35 -13.49 29.89 -12.91
CA LEU A 35 -13.95 29.72 -14.29
C LEU A 35 -15.09 28.70 -14.46
N SER A 36 -16.31 29.22 -14.25
CA SER A 36 -17.51 28.73 -14.91
C SER A 36 -17.97 29.82 -15.88
N LEU A 37 -18.40 29.39 -17.07
CA LEU A 37 -19.49 29.92 -17.92
C LEU A 37 -19.10 29.80 -19.40
N GLU A 38 -19.62 28.79 -20.10
CA GLU A 38 -20.60 29.00 -21.18
C GLU A 38 -21.01 27.68 -21.88
N LEU A 39 -22.33 27.61 -22.16
CA LEU A 39 -23.04 26.84 -23.21
C LEU A 39 -23.63 25.45 -22.91
N ASP A 40 -24.83 25.48 -22.32
CA ASP A 40 -26.14 25.10 -22.88
C ASP A 40 -26.28 24.00 -23.99
N ASN A 41 -26.91 22.89 -23.56
CA ASN A 41 -28.29 22.46 -23.91
C ASN A 41 -28.58 21.50 -25.09
N ALA A 42 -29.42 20.49 -24.74
CA ALA A 42 -30.39 19.71 -25.54
C ALA A 42 -29.85 18.70 -26.60
N SER A 43 -30.44 17.54 -26.89
CA SER A 43 -31.75 16.95 -26.57
C SER A 43 -31.76 15.42 -26.80
N LYS A 44 -32.82 14.77 -26.28
CA LYS A 44 -33.26 13.37 -26.37
C LYS A 44 -33.52 12.87 -27.81
N THR A 45 -33.43 11.55 -28.02
CA THR A 45 -34.57 10.65 -28.34
C THR A 45 -34.20 9.16 -28.26
N MET A 46 -35.13 8.36 -27.75
CA MET A 46 -35.15 6.88 -27.82
C MET A 46 -35.84 6.41 -29.11
N SER A 47 -35.50 5.21 -29.59
CA SER A 47 -36.45 4.20 -30.08
C SER A 47 -35.80 2.83 -30.24
N THR A 48 -36.64 1.81 -30.08
CA THR A 48 -36.38 0.41 -29.74
C THR A 48 -36.54 -0.55 -30.92
N SER A 49 -36.36 -1.85 -30.63
CA SER A 49 -36.74 -3.09 -31.37
C SER A 49 -35.62 -3.74 -32.20
N SER A 50 -35.49 -5.06 -32.31
CA SER A 50 -36.00 -6.24 -31.60
C SER A 50 -35.22 -7.44 -32.16
N SER A 51 -35.03 -8.44 -31.31
CA SER A 51 -34.26 -9.69 -31.47
C SER A 51 -34.74 -10.64 -32.57
N SER A 52 -33.88 -11.55 -33.05
CA SER A 52 -33.82 -13.00 -32.67
C SER A 52 -32.78 -13.76 -33.58
N PRO A 53 -32.49 -15.07 -33.43
CA PRO A 53 -31.15 -15.53 -33.07
C PRO A 53 -30.50 -16.44 -34.13
N ILE A 54 -29.18 -16.67 -34.05
CA ILE A 54 -28.53 -17.78 -34.76
C ILE A 54 -27.68 -18.57 -33.77
N LEU A 55 -27.93 -19.87 -33.72
CA LEU A 55 -27.31 -20.87 -32.86
C LEU A 55 -26.09 -21.49 -33.58
N LEU A 56 -25.00 -21.62 -32.82
CA LEU A 56 -23.82 -22.49 -32.93
C LEU A 56 -23.54 -23.26 -34.23
N THR A 57 -22.34 -23.03 -34.79
CA THR A 57 -21.47 -24.12 -35.27
C THR A 57 -20.05 -23.93 -34.72
N THR A 58 -19.62 -24.89 -33.91
CA THR A 58 -18.22 -25.18 -33.60
C THR A 58 -17.55 -25.76 -34.84
N GLU A 59 -16.59 -25.05 -35.40
CA GLU A 59 -15.60 -25.63 -36.32
C GLU A 59 -14.23 -25.11 -35.90
N GLU A 60 -13.49 -25.97 -35.18
CA GLU A 60 -12.06 -25.84 -34.95
C GLU A 60 -11.31 -26.12 -36.25
N SER A 61 -10.32 -25.28 -36.62
CA SER A 61 -9.09 -25.69 -37.32
C SER A 61 -8.19 -24.47 -37.66
N PRO A 62 -6.86 -24.63 -37.88
CA PRO A 62 -5.98 -25.69 -37.41
C PRO A 62 -4.64 -25.17 -36.81
N ILE A 63 -4.12 -25.90 -35.83
CA ILE A 63 -2.69 -25.90 -35.45
C ILE A 63 -1.90 -26.64 -36.53
N PRO A 64 -0.75 -26.14 -37.03
CA PRO A 64 0.22 -26.98 -37.71
C PRO A 64 1.16 -27.61 -36.67
N ARG A 65 1.20 -28.95 -36.59
CA ARG A 65 2.23 -29.69 -35.85
C ARG A 65 3.13 -30.45 -36.82
N CYS A 66 4.43 -30.24 -36.60
CA CYS A 66 5.56 -31.18 -36.71
C CYS A 66 6.19 -31.49 -38.09
N GLN A 67 7.50 -31.28 -38.16
CA GLN A 67 8.54 -32.28 -38.52
C GLN A 67 9.90 -31.70 -38.06
N THR A 68 10.49 -32.15 -36.95
CA THR A 68 11.56 -33.16 -36.85
C THR A 68 12.67 -33.02 -37.90
N THR A 69 13.81 -32.48 -37.48
CA THR A 69 15.13 -32.92 -37.93
C THR A 69 16.03 -33.08 -36.70
N ASP A 70 16.58 -34.28 -36.57
CA ASP A 70 17.59 -34.67 -35.59
C ASP A 70 18.95 -34.06 -35.95
N ALA A 71 19.71 -33.57 -34.96
CA ALA A 71 21.18 -33.66 -34.93
C ALA A 71 21.74 -33.19 -33.57
N GLU A 72 22.25 -34.18 -32.82
CA GLU A 72 23.48 -34.18 -32.02
C GLU A 72 23.76 -33.07 -30.97
N ASN A 73 23.39 -33.43 -29.74
CA ASN A 73 24.22 -33.49 -28.53
C ASN A 73 25.68 -32.97 -28.63
N THR A 74 26.00 -31.92 -27.87
CA THR A 74 27.32 -31.76 -27.23
C THR A 74 27.12 -31.13 -25.86
N GLU A 75 27.33 -31.93 -24.82
CA GLU A 75 27.36 -31.52 -23.43
C GLU A 75 28.53 -30.57 -23.17
N SER A 76 28.23 -29.38 -22.66
CA SER A 76 29.19 -28.62 -21.84
C SER A 76 28.49 -28.17 -20.57
N LYS A 77 28.72 -28.94 -19.50
CA LYS A 77 28.38 -28.58 -18.13
C LYS A 77 29.21 -27.37 -17.71
N THR A 78 28.58 -26.22 -17.58
CA THR A 78 29.04 -25.15 -16.69
C THR A 78 27.95 -24.91 -15.66
N SER A 79 28.06 -25.68 -14.59
CA SER A 79 27.40 -25.43 -13.31
C SER A 79 28.00 -24.17 -12.70
N ASP A 80 27.25 -23.08 -12.74
CA ASP A 80 27.45 -21.92 -11.87
C ASP A 80 26.08 -21.42 -11.39
N ASP A 81 25.35 -22.33 -10.72
CA ASP A 81 24.22 -21.98 -9.87
C ASP A 81 24.79 -21.55 -8.52
N SER A 82 25.31 -20.33 -8.47
CA SER A 82 25.57 -19.65 -7.20
C SER A 82 24.24 -19.11 -6.70
N ALA A 83 23.40 -20.00 -6.16
CA ALA A 83 22.23 -19.66 -5.37
C ALA A 83 22.73 -18.79 -4.20
N ILE A 84 22.55 -17.48 -4.32
CA ILE A 84 22.77 -16.53 -3.22
C ILE A 84 21.79 -16.94 -2.13
N ALA A 85 22.30 -17.63 -1.10
CA ALA A 85 21.54 -18.02 0.07
C ALA A 85 20.85 -16.76 0.61
N ALA A 86 19.52 -16.76 0.64
CA ALA A 86 18.74 -15.66 1.20
C ALA A 86 19.19 -15.46 2.65
N SER A 87 19.80 -14.30 2.93
CA SER A 87 20.10 -13.89 4.30
C SER A 87 18.79 -13.89 5.11
N PRO A 88 18.76 -14.40 6.35
CA PRO A 88 17.54 -14.43 7.18
C PRO A 88 16.94 -13.04 7.46
N HIS A 89 17.65 -11.99 7.06
CA HIS A 89 17.29 -10.58 7.26
C HIS A 89 16.64 -9.92 6.02
N THR A 90 16.56 -10.58 4.87
CA THR A 90 15.91 -10.05 3.66
C THR A 90 14.88 -11.05 3.14
N ALA A 91 13.65 -10.61 2.92
CA ALA A 91 12.65 -11.47 2.29
C ALA A 91 13.03 -11.77 0.83
N ALA A 92 12.82 -13.02 0.40
CA ALA A 92 12.96 -13.38 -1.01
C ALA A 92 12.00 -12.53 -1.85
N ARG A 93 12.46 -12.06 -3.00
CA ARG A 93 11.66 -11.21 -3.87
C ARG A 93 10.41 -11.95 -4.35
N PRO A 94 9.20 -11.36 -4.22
CA PRO A 94 7.99 -12.01 -4.68
C PRO A 94 7.96 -12.06 -6.21
N SER A 95 7.37 -13.13 -6.74
CA SER A 95 7.18 -13.36 -8.18
C SER A 95 5.71 -13.61 -8.51
N PRO A 96 4.82 -12.62 -8.28
CA PRO A 96 3.40 -12.78 -8.59
C PRO A 96 3.19 -12.94 -10.09
N LYS A 97 2.08 -13.55 -10.50
CA LYS A 97 1.64 -13.47 -11.89
C LYS A 97 1.23 -12.03 -12.21
N VAL A 98 1.89 -11.42 -13.18
CA VAL A 98 1.58 -10.06 -13.64
C VAL A 98 0.68 -10.11 -14.87
N ARG A 99 -0.32 -9.23 -14.94
CA ARG A 99 -1.20 -9.06 -16.10
C ARG A 99 -1.40 -7.60 -16.42
N LEU A 100 -1.62 -7.29 -17.70
CA LEU A 100 -2.03 -5.98 -18.18
C LEU A 100 -3.39 -6.12 -18.89
N HIS A 101 -4.34 -5.28 -18.52
CA HIS A 101 -5.65 -5.16 -19.15
C HIS A 101 -5.83 -3.71 -19.61
N LEU A 102 -5.93 -3.55 -20.93
CA LEU A 102 -6.26 -2.28 -21.58
C LEU A 102 -7.76 -2.28 -21.90
N GLN A 103 -8.56 -1.59 -21.09
CA GLN A 103 -10.03 -1.63 -21.20
C GLN A 103 -10.53 -1.02 -22.50
N ASP A 104 -9.84 0.01 -23.00
CA ASP A 104 -10.21 0.74 -24.21
C ASP A 104 -8.96 1.08 -25.02
N LEU A 105 -8.77 0.41 -26.15
CA LEU A 105 -7.67 0.66 -27.08
C LEU A 105 -7.92 1.86 -28.00
N THR A 106 -9.16 2.34 -28.07
CA THR A 106 -9.54 3.50 -28.91
C THR A 106 -9.25 4.83 -28.23
N ASP A 107 -9.14 4.83 -26.89
CA ASP A 107 -8.72 5.99 -26.13
C ASP A 107 -7.24 6.34 -26.41
N PRO A 108 -6.91 7.56 -26.87
CA PRO A 108 -5.54 7.99 -27.11
C PRO A 108 -4.60 7.84 -25.90
N ALA A 109 -5.13 7.95 -24.67
CA ALA A 109 -4.34 7.81 -23.45
C ALA A 109 -3.79 6.39 -23.28
N THR A 110 -4.48 5.36 -23.80
CA THR A 110 -3.96 3.98 -23.79
C THR A 110 -2.71 3.87 -24.65
N LYS A 111 -2.71 4.47 -25.84
CA LYS A 111 -1.52 4.55 -26.70
C LYS A 111 -0.40 5.34 -26.03
N THR A 112 -0.74 6.45 -25.37
CA THR A 112 0.23 7.23 -24.59
C THR A 112 0.90 6.38 -23.51
N PHE A 113 0.13 5.59 -22.74
CA PHE A 113 0.71 4.71 -21.73
C PHE A 113 1.68 3.68 -22.33
N ILE A 114 1.30 3.01 -23.42
CA ILE A 114 2.15 2.02 -24.09
C ILE A 114 3.48 2.64 -24.53
N ASN A 115 3.45 3.90 -24.99
CA ASN A 115 4.65 4.61 -25.42
C ASN A 115 5.54 5.06 -24.24
N LEU A 116 4.93 5.49 -23.12
CA LEU A 116 5.67 5.96 -21.95
C LEU A 116 6.24 4.79 -21.12
N ILE A 117 5.48 3.69 -21.00
CA ILE A 117 5.84 2.49 -20.23
C ILE A 117 6.01 1.32 -21.20
N ALA A 118 7.18 1.28 -21.85
CA ALA A 118 7.49 0.27 -22.87
C ALA A 118 7.50 -1.18 -22.31
N ASP A 119 7.92 -1.35 -21.05
CA ASP A 119 7.93 -2.64 -20.36
C ASP A 119 7.26 -2.54 -18.97
N PRO A 120 5.94 -2.72 -18.90
CA PRO A 120 5.21 -2.73 -17.62
C PRO A 120 5.65 -3.84 -16.67
N ASN A 121 6.15 -4.97 -17.20
CA ASN A 121 6.63 -6.06 -16.36
C ASN A 121 7.95 -5.68 -15.69
N ALA A 122 8.88 -5.04 -16.40
CA ALA A 122 10.10 -4.49 -15.81
C ALA A 122 9.77 -3.41 -14.77
N ALA A 123 8.81 -2.52 -15.06
CA ALA A 123 8.38 -1.48 -14.11
C ALA A 123 7.88 -2.07 -12.79
N ILE A 124 6.98 -3.07 -12.84
CA ILE A 124 6.51 -3.79 -11.64
C ILE A 124 7.67 -4.45 -10.92
N ASN A 125 8.56 -5.09 -11.65
CA ASN A 125 9.71 -5.80 -11.10
C ASN A 125 10.67 -4.85 -10.34
N THR A 126 10.94 -3.67 -10.89
CA THR A 126 11.70 -2.62 -10.20
C THR A 126 10.97 -2.14 -8.94
N ALA A 127 9.66 -1.91 -9.01
CA ALA A 127 8.87 -1.52 -7.85
C ALA A 127 8.84 -2.61 -6.75
N LEU A 128 8.74 -3.90 -7.10
CA LEU A 128 8.85 -5.02 -6.15
C LEU A 128 10.22 -5.05 -5.47
N ALA A 129 11.30 -4.77 -6.21
CA ALA A 129 12.64 -4.69 -5.62
C ALA A 129 12.75 -3.55 -4.60
N ASN A 130 12.17 -2.38 -4.91
CA ASN A 130 12.11 -1.25 -3.98
C ASN A 130 11.28 -1.58 -2.73
N ILE A 131 10.10 -2.21 -2.91
CA ILE A 131 9.27 -2.67 -1.78
C ILE A 131 10.05 -3.60 -0.86
N VAL A 132 10.75 -4.60 -1.41
CA VAL A 132 11.57 -5.53 -0.61
C VAL A 132 12.69 -4.79 0.12
N THR A 133 13.35 -3.87 -0.58
CA THR A 133 14.48 -3.10 -0.03
C THR A 133 14.05 -2.23 1.14
N TYR A 134 12.92 -1.53 1.04
CA TYR A 134 12.52 -0.52 2.02
C TYR A 134 11.55 -1.03 3.09
N LEU A 135 10.75 -2.07 2.80
CA LEU A 135 9.76 -2.60 3.76
C LEU A 135 10.10 -3.99 4.30
N TYR A 136 10.97 -4.76 3.64
CA TYR A 136 11.23 -6.17 3.97
C TYR A 136 12.71 -6.55 4.09
N THR A 137 13.57 -5.55 4.30
CA THR A 137 14.99 -5.74 4.60
C THR A 137 15.27 -5.25 6.01
N SER A 138 15.52 -6.18 6.91
CA SER A 138 15.98 -5.88 8.27
C SER A 138 17.50 -5.65 8.24
N PRO A 139 18.00 -4.61 8.92
CA PRO A 139 19.43 -4.50 9.21
C PRO A 139 19.94 -5.72 9.98
N PRO A 140 21.23 -6.10 9.83
CA PRO A 140 21.84 -7.17 10.61
C PRO A 140 21.91 -6.79 12.10
N LYS A 141 21.82 -7.79 12.99
CA LYS A 141 22.14 -7.58 14.41
C LYS A 141 23.65 -7.42 14.53
N ASN A 142 24.11 -6.36 15.18
CA ASN A 142 25.51 -6.30 15.59
C ASN A 142 25.72 -7.23 16.79
N ASP A 143 26.44 -8.34 16.60
CA ASP A 143 26.88 -9.25 17.68
C ASP A 143 28.05 -8.63 18.48
N GLN A 144 27.90 -7.40 18.99
CA GLN A 144 28.89 -6.84 19.88
C GLN A 144 28.57 -7.23 21.32
N THR A 145 29.42 -8.04 21.92
CA THR A 145 29.43 -8.48 23.31
C THR A 145 29.86 -7.36 24.27
N GLY A 146 29.25 -6.18 24.15
CA GLY A 146 29.50 -5.02 25.01
C GLY A 146 28.35 -4.83 25.99
N THR A 147 28.63 -4.97 27.27
CA THR A 147 27.71 -4.68 28.38
C THR A 147 27.39 -3.19 28.42
N ASP A 148 26.44 -2.73 27.61
CA ASP A 148 25.86 -1.40 27.74
C ASP A 148 24.38 -1.45 27.37
N TYR A 149 23.54 -0.94 28.26
CA TYR A 149 22.08 -0.88 28.18
C TYR A 149 21.52 -0.09 26.96
N ALA A 150 22.38 0.28 25.99
CA ALA A 150 22.05 1.02 24.77
C ALA A 150 21.84 0.14 23.52
N GLN A 151 21.86 -1.20 23.66
CA GLN A 151 21.76 -2.16 22.54
C GLN A 151 20.36 -2.34 21.91
N SER A 152 19.31 -1.68 22.42
CA SER A 152 17.91 -1.94 22.02
C SER A 152 17.29 -0.89 21.08
N THR A 153 18.09 -0.15 20.29
CA THR A 153 17.57 1.01 19.51
C THR A 153 17.67 0.88 17.99
N ARG A 154 18.36 -0.14 17.45
CA ARG A 154 18.45 -0.30 15.98
C ARG A 154 17.27 -1.13 15.45
N PRO A 155 16.63 -0.72 14.33
CA PRO A 155 15.56 -1.49 13.71
C PRO A 155 16.02 -2.92 13.40
N HIS A 156 15.28 -3.90 13.90
CA HIS A 156 15.48 -5.30 13.55
C HIS A 156 14.15 -6.05 13.60
N PHE A 157 13.80 -6.74 12.52
CA PHE A 157 12.55 -7.50 12.40
C PHE A 157 12.74 -8.73 11.51
N LYS A 158 11.79 -9.68 11.57
CA LYS A 158 11.77 -10.84 10.67
C LYS A 158 10.74 -10.57 9.57
N PRO A 159 11.15 -10.19 8.35
CA PRO A 159 10.21 -9.76 7.33
C PRO A 159 9.25 -10.89 6.93
N SER A 160 7.99 -10.53 6.70
CA SER A 160 6.94 -11.44 6.21
C SER A 160 6.16 -10.74 5.11
N LEU A 161 6.34 -11.15 3.86
CA LEU A 161 5.58 -10.62 2.71
C LEU A 161 4.13 -11.15 2.74
N PRO A 162 3.15 -10.39 2.25
CA PRO A 162 1.85 -10.95 1.93
C PRO A 162 1.93 -11.98 0.80
N ASP A 163 1.01 -12.93 0.81
CA ASP A 163 0.91 -14.02 -0.18
C ASP A 163 0.31 -13.56 -1.53
N THR A 164 0.56 -12.32 -1.96
CA THR A 164 0.02 -11.77 -3.20
C THR A 164 0.42 -12.64 -4.39
N ARG A 165 -0.55 -13.38 -4.95
CA ARG A 165 -0.35 -14.37 -6.02
C ARG A 165 -0.37 -13.77 -7.41
N SER A 166 -1.13 -12.69 -7.61
CA SER A 166 -1.14 -11.99 -8.88
C SER A 166 -1.48 -10.52 -8.75
N VAL A 167 -0.97 -9.72 -9.69
CA VAL A 167 -1.25 -8.29 -9.83
C VAL A 167 -1.69 -8.03 -11.27
N THR A 168 -2.86 -7.41 -11.44
CA THR A 168 -3.38 -6.99 -12.75
C THR A 168 -3.38 -5.47 -12.82
N LEU A 169 -2.61 -4.90 -13.74
CA LEU A 169 -2.72 -3.49 -14.11
C LEU A 169 -3.92 -3.31 -15.05
N ILE A 170 -4.87 -2.46 -14.68
CA ILE A 170 -6.09 -2.19 -15.46
C ILE A 170 -6.12 -0.72 -15.84
N LEU A 171 -6.01 -0.43 -17.13
CA LEU A 171 -6.17 0.92 -17.66
C LEU A 171 -7.61 1.13 -18.10
N ARG A 172 -8.32 2.04 -17.44
CA ARG A 172 -9.73 2.33 -17.74
C ARG A 172 -10.06 3.80 -17.54
N ASN A 173 -11.12 4.25 -18.20
CA ASN A 173 -11.65 5.58 -17.95
C ASN A 173 -12.29 5.61 -16.54
N LYS A 174 -11.81 6.54 -15.70
CA LYS A 174 -12.34 6.80 -14.36
C LYS A 174 -11.92 8.20 -13.88
N SER A 175 -12.53 8.64 -12.79
CA SER A 175 -12.05 9.80 -12.03
C SER A 175 -10.85 9.44 -11.14
N GLY A 176 -10.14 10.47 -10.68
CA GLY A 176 -8.96 10.31 -9.82
C GLY A 176 -7.73 9.77 -10.57
N VAL A 177 -6.75 9.32 -9.80
CA VAL A 177 -5.40 8.94 -10.28
C VAL A 177 -5.33 7.43 -10.49
N ALA A 178 -5.23 6.68 -9.40
CA ALA A 178 -5.22 5.23 -9.37
C ALA A 178 -5.86 4.73 -8.05
N TYR A 179 -6.09 3.42 -7.96
CA TYR A 179 -6.39 2.75 -6.69
C TYR A 179 -6.08 1.26 -6.81
N THR A 180 -5.88 0.63 -5.66
CA THR A 180 -5.61 -0.80 -5.53
C THR A 180 -6.76 -1.51 -4.82
N THR A 181 -7.13 -2.70 -5.29
CA THR A 181 -8.15 -3.55 -4.65
C THR A 181 -7.77 -5.03 -4.76
N GLY A 182 -8.43 -5.88 -3.96
CA GLY A 182 -8.46 -7.32 -4.19
C GLY A 182 -9.49 -7.69 -5.26
N THR A 183 -9.36 -8.87 -5.86
CA THR A 183 -10.39 -9.46 -6.73
C THR A 183 -11.48 -10.16 -5.93
N ASP A 184 -12.58 -10.50 -6.59
CA ASP A 184 -13.67 -11.32 -6.02
C ASP A 184 -13.24 -12.75 -5.65
N LEU A 185 -12.11 -13.25 -6.18
CA LEU A 185 -11.59 -14.57 -5.84
C LEU A 185 -11.15 -14.61 -4.38
N ASP A 186 -10.23 -13.70 -4.02
CA ASP A 186 -9.65 -13.56 -2.69
C ASP A 186 -8.77 -12.29 -2.62
N PRO A 187 -8.40 -11.83 -1.41
CA PRO A 187 -7.56 -10.65 -1.23
C PRO A 187 -6.10 -10.81 -1.69
N ASP A 188 -5.63 -12.00 -2.07
CA ASP A 188 -4.25 -12.23 -2.53
C ASP A 188 -4.11 -12.05 -4.05
N HIS A 189 -5.21 -11.89 -4.78
CA HIS A 189 -5.22 -11.44 -6.17
C HIS A 189 -5.55 -9.96 -6.19
N LYS A 190 -4.64 -9.15 -6.73
CA LYS A 190 -4.72 -7.69 -6.68
C LYS A 190 -5.00 -7.09 -8.05
N GLU A 191 -5.72 -5.98 -8.05
CA GLU A 191 -5.96 -5.14 -9.22
C GLU A 191 -5.53 -3.71 -8.90
N ILE A 192 -4.80 -3.12 -9.84
CA ILE A 192 -4.38 -1.72 -9.80
C ILE A 192 -5.06 -1.02 -10.97
N HIS A 193 -5.97 -0.09 -10.69
CA HIS A 193 -6.75 0.61 -11.72
C HIS A 193 -6.19 1.99 -11.99
N ILE A 194 -5.56 2.19 -13.14
CA ILE A 194 -4.97 3.48 -13.55
C ILE A 194 -5.95 4.24 -14.45
N SER A 195 -6.11 5.54 -14.18
CA SER A 195 -7.04 6.39 -14.92
C SER A 195 -6.48 6.81 -16.26
N LEU A 196 -7.22 6.53 -17.35
CA LEU A 196 -6.92 7.07 -18.68
C LEU A 196 -6.99 8.60 -18.71
N SER A 197 -7.93 9.21 -17.98
CA SER A 197 -8.03 10.68 -17.89
C SER A 197 -6.80 11.28 -17.20
N TYR A 198 -6.24 10.59 -16.20
CA TYR A 198 -5.00 11.00 -15.54
C TYR A 198 -3.79 10.84 -16.46
N ILE A 199 -3.66 9.72 -17.17
CA ILE A 199 -2.59 9.50 -18.17
C ILE A 199 -2.59 10.62 -19.22
N SER A 200 -3.77 10.98 -19.74
CA SER A 200 -3.91 12.10 -20.67
C SER A 200 -3.45 13.42 -20.07
N LYS A 201 -3.78 13.69 -18.81
CA LYS A 201 -3.34 14.90 -18.08
C LYS A 201 -1.82 14.93 -17.92
N VAL A 202 -1.21 13.90 -17.32
CA VAL A 202 0.23 13.91 -17.02
C VAL A 202 1.07 14.06 -18.28
N SER A 203 0.66 13.42 -19.38
CA SER A 203 1.37 13.51 -20.67
C SER A 203 1.43 14.92 -21.26
N LYS A 204 0.54 15.82 -20.83
CA LYS A 204 0.46 17.21 -21.31
C LYS A 204 1.05 18.20 -20.31
N THR A 205 1.02 17.88 -19.02
CA THR A 205 1.33 18.85 -17.97
C THR A 205 2.71 18.66 -17.36
N PHE A 206 3.23 17.43 -17.32
CA PHE A 206 4.48 17.13 -16.62
C PHE A 206 5.64 17.01 -17.60
N GLU A 207 6.81 17.46 -17.15
CA GLU A 207 8.06 17.39 -17.92
C GLU A 207 8.51 15.94 -18.12
N ASP A 208 8.43 15.14 -17.06
CA ASP A 208 8.68 13.70 -17.10
C ASP A 208 7.41 12.90 -16.74
N PRO A 209 6.53 12.65 -17.72
CA PRO A 209 5.32 11.86 -17.51
C PRO A 209 5.63 10.37 -17.25
N THR A 210 6.78 9.87 -17.70
CA THR A 210 7.19 8.47 -17.45
C THR A 210 7.48 8.26 -15.98
N SER A 211 8.31 9.12 -15.38
CA SER A 211 8.63 9.06 -13.94
C SER A 211 7.38 9.18 -13.07
N GLU A 212 6.43 10.05 -13.41
CA GLU A 212 5.15 10.13 -12.69
C GLU A 212 4.36 8.83 -12.76
N LEU A 213 4.20 8.24 -13.94
CA LEU A 213 3.44 6.99 -14.10
C LEU A 213 4.12 5.82 -13.39
N LEU A 214 5.46 5.74 -13.43
CA LEU A 214 6.22 4.77 -12.64
C LEU A 214 6.04 4.99 -11.14
N GLY A 215 5.98 6.24 -10.70
CA GLY A 215 5.71 6.61 -9.31
C GLY A 215 4.32 6.16 -8.86
N VAL A 216 3.29 6.39 -9.67
CA VAL A 216 1.92 5.92 -9.39
C VAL A 216 1.86 4.39 -9.36
N ILE A 217 2.47 3.69 -10.32
CA ILE A 217 2.52 2.22 -10.31
C ILE A 217 3.23 1.72 -9.04
N THR A 218 4.33 2.35 -8.65
CA THR A 218 5.08 1.97 -7.44
C THR A 218 4.22 2.16 -6.18
N HIS A 219 3.58 3.31 -6.03
CA HIS A 219 2.68 3.63 -4.92
C HIS A 219 1.56 2.57 -4.78
N GLU A 220 0.84 2.32 -5.86
CA GLU A 220 -0.26 1.33 -5.86
C GLU A 220 0.23 -0.10 -5.61
N LEU A 221 1.40 -0.44 -6.14
CA LEU A 221 1.99 -1.74 -5.88
C LEU A 221 2.38 -1.89 -4.40
N VAL A 222 2.77 -0.82 -3.71
CA VAL A 222 3.02 -0.90 -2.26
C VAL A 222 1.75 -1.29 -1.52
N HIS A 223 0.57 -0.77 -1.90
CA HIS A 223 -0.71 -1.22 -1.30
C HIS A 223 -0.99 -2.72 -1.49
N CYS A 224 -0.42 -3.35 -2.51
CA CYS A 224 -0.53 -4.80 -2.71
C CYS A 224 0.29 -5.61 -1.70
N TYR A 225 1.33 -5.01 -1.10
CA TYR A 225 2.29 -5.70 -0.25
C TYR A 225 2.37 -5.16 1.18
N GLN A 226 2.02 -3.90 1.45
CA GLN A 226 2.07 -3.36 2.81
C GLN A 226 1.02 -4.00 3.72
N HIS A 227 1.33 -4.05 5.01
CA HIS A 227 0.43 -4.55 6.03
C HIS A 227 -0.40 -3.39 6.59
N SER A 228 -1.66 -3.66 6.90
CA SER A 228 -2.55 -2.69 7.57
C SER A 228 -3.15 -3.24 8.86
N ARG A 229 -3.13 -4.56 9.04
CA ARG A 229 -3.63 -5.27 10.22
C ARG A 229 -3.14 -6.72 10.25
N PRO A 230 -3.19 -7.36 11.42
CA PRO A 230 -3.02 -8.81 11.52
C PRO A 230 -4.09 -9.54 10.70
N ARG A 231 -3.67 -10.61 10.02
CA ARG A 231 -4.61 -11.54 9.37
C ARG A 231 -5.37 -12.29 10.46
N SER A 232 -6.70 -12.38 10.35
CA SER A 232 -7.47 -13.28 11.20
C SER A 232 -7.05 -14.71 10.88
N ASP A 233 -6.56 -15.47 11.88
CA ASP A 233 -6.26 -16.88 11.69
C ASP A 233 -7.60 -17.63 11.48
N PRO A 234 -7.83 -18.27 10.32
CA PRO A 234 -9.05 -19.03 10.05
C PRO A 234 -9.30 -20.14 11.09
N LYS A 235 -8.24 -20.63 11.75
CA LYS A 235 -8.34 -21.63 12.82
C LYS A 235 -8.89 -21.04 14.13
N ASN A 236 -8.67 -19.74 14.36
CA ASN A 236 -9.19 -19.01 15.52
C ASN A 236 -10.60 -18.43 15.26
N GLU A 237 -10.98 -18.19 14.01
CA GLU A 237 -12.37 -17.81 13.65
C GLU A 237 -13.39 -18.87 14.09
N LYS A 238 -13.05 -20.17 13.97
CA LYS A 238 -13.92 -21.26 14.44
C LYS A 238 -14.08 -21.31 15.96
N LYS A 239 -13.10 -20.81 16.73
CA LYS A 239 -13.16 -20.76 18.21
C LYS A 239 -13.86 -19.52 18.75
N GLN A 240 -14.09 -18.49 17.93
CA GLN A 240 -14.72 -17.22 18.33
C GLN A 240 -16.17 -17.08 17.82
N LYS A 241 -16.87 -18.18 17.49
CA LYS A 241 -18.32 -18.14 17.31
C LYS A 241 -19.00 -17.76 18.64
N GLY A 242 -19.27 -16.47 18.84
CA GLY A 242 -20.12 -15.96 19.92
C GLY A 242 -19.51 -14.92 20.86
N LYS A 243 -18.26 -14.49 20.67
CA LYS A 243 -17.71 -13.31 21.36
C LYS A 243 -17.30 -12.26 20.33
N PRO A 244 -17.73 -10.99 20.46
CA PRO A 244 -17.18 -9.93 19.63
C PRO A 244 -15.67 -9.89 19.91
N SER A 245 -14.86 -10.14 18.87
CA SER A 245 -13.44 -9.81 18.94
C SER A 245 -13.33 -8.32 19.24
N PRO A 246 -12.43 -7.87 20.13
CA PRO A 246 -12.18 -6.44 20.27
C PRO A 246 -11.87 -5.89 18.87
N GLU A 247 -12.69 -4.93 18.45
CA GLU A 247 -12.56 -4.28 17.14
C GLU A 247 -11.21 -3.54 17.15
N MET A 248 -10.22 -4.06 16.44
CA MET A 248 -8.93 -3.40 16.39
C MET A 248 -9.03 -2.15 15.51
N PRO A 249 -8.61 -0.98 16.01
CA PRO A 249 -8.58 0.24 15.21
C PRO A 249 -7.81 0.02 13.91
N SER A 250 -8.35 0.56 12.82
CA SER A 250 -7.58 0.65 11.58
C SER A 250 -6.53 1.77 11.72
N PRO A 251 -5.32 1.60 11.17
CA PRO A 251 -4.36 2.69 11.11
C PRO A 251 -4.97 3.90 10.36
N PRO A 252 -4.58 5.14 10.72
CA PRO A 252 -4.98 6.32 9.99
C PRO A 252 -4.68 6.16 8.50
N SER A 253 -5.61 6.52 7.62
CA SER A 253 -5.43 6.36 6.17
C SER A 253 -4.16 7.06 5.68
N GLY A 254 -3.84 8.25 6.20
CA GLY A 254 -2.62 8.94 5.82
C GLY A 254 -1.31 8.22 6.19
N LEU A 255 -1.30 7.34 7.20
CA LEU A 255 -0.15 6.46 7.45
C LEU A 255 -0.01 5.42 6.32
N ILE A 256 -1.13 4.83 5.90
CA ILE A 256 -1.18 3.81 4.86
C ILE A 256 -0.80 4.37 3.49
N GLU A 257 -1.25 5.58 3.17
CA GLU A 257 -0.81 6.35 2.00
C GLU A 257 0.67 6.76 2.14
N GLY A 258 1.06 7.23 3.32
CA GLY A 258 2.41 7.69 3.60
C GLY A 258 3.49 6.61 3.46
N ILE A 259 3.19 5.35 3.81
CA ILE A 259 4.12 4.22 3.60
C ILE A 259 4.31 3.96 2.10
N ALA A 260 3.24 3.98 1.30
CA ALA A 260 3.32 3.82 -0.14
C ALA A 260 4.14 4.94 -0.78
N ASP A 261 3.92 6.17 -0.34
CA ASP A 261 4.60 7.36 -0.81
C ASP A 261 6.05 7.48 -0.31
N PHE A 262 6.37 6.93 0.86
CA PHE A 262 7.74 6.77 1.34
C PHE A 262 8.54 5.84 0.41
N VAL A 263 7.99 4.69 0.02
CA VAL A 263 8.68 3.79 -0.93
C VAL A 263 8.86 4.46 -2.29
N ARG A 264 7.83 5.18 -2.77
CA ARG A 264 7.92 5.99 -4.00
C ARG A 264 9.02 7.05 -3.93
N LEU A 265 9.11 7.77 -2.80
CA LEU A 265 10.15 8.76 -2.52
C LEU A 265 11.55 8.13 -2.55
N LYS A 266 11.76 7.02 -1.83
CA LYS A 266 13.05 6.31 -1.79
C LYS A 266 13.42 5.62 -3.10
N ALA A 267 12.45 5.41 -4.00
CA ALA A 267 12.67 4.96 -5.37
C ALA A 267 13.13 6.09 -6.31
N GLY A 268 13.21 7.34 -5.84
CA GLY A 268 13.57 8.50 -6.67
C GLY A 268 12.44 8.97 -7.59
N LEU A 269 11.19 8.58 -7.31
CA LEU A 269 10.02 8.86 -8.15
C LEU A 269 9.13 9.95 -7.53
N VAL A 270 9.77 10.99 -6.97
CA VAL A 270 9.09 12.10 -6.30
C VAL A 270 8.18 12.83 -7.29
N PRO A 271 6.88 13.02 -6.97
CA PRO A 271 5.99 13.77 -7.83
C PRO A 271 6.50 15.20 -8.09
N PRO A 272 6.36 15.74 -9.32
CA PRO A 272 6.87 17.08 -9.65
C PRO A 272 6.32 18.23 -8.80
N HIS A 273 5.17 18.03 -8.16
CA HIS A 273 4.49 19.05 -7.35
C HIS A 273 4.82 18.95 -5.85
N TRP A 274 5.55 17.91 -5.42
CA TRP A 274 5.97 17.79 -4.03
C TRP A 274 7.07 18.78 -3.70
N LYS A 275 6.99 19.33 -2.50
CA LYS A 275 7.98 20.25 -1.94
C LYS A 275 8.39 19.74 -0.58
N ARG A 276 9.68 19.46 -0.43
CA ARG A 276 10.24 19.13 0.88
C ARG A 276 10.09 20.34 1.80
N PRO A 277 9.50 20.17 3.00
CA PRO A 277 9.39 21.28 3.94
C PRO A 277 10.77 21.72 4.41
N MET A 278 10.99 23.03 4.52
CA MET A 278 12.29 23.58 4.94
C MET A 278 12.33 24.01 6.41
N ASN A 279 11.18 24.00 7.08
CA ASN A 279 11.02 24.41 8.47
C ASN A 279 9.74 23.80 9.04
N LYS A 280 9.57 23.93 10.35
CA LYS A 280 8.41 23.42 11.07
C LYS A 280 7.08 23.99 10.57
N ALA A 281 7.04 25.24 10.13
CA ALA A 281 5.80 25.85 9.63
C ALA A 281 5.37 25.29 8.25
N GLU A 282 6.31 24.73 7.48
CA GLU A 282 6.05 24.17 6.15
C GLU A 282 5.74 22.65 6.18
N ARG A 283 5.99 21.94 7.29
CA ARG A 283 5.87 20.47 7.38
C ARG A 283 4.43 19.95 7.33
N GLY A 284 3.45 20.84 7.43
CA GLY A 284 2.03 20.51 7.54
C GLY A 284 1.54 20.42 8.99
N ASP A 285 0.22 20.37 9.15
CA ASP A 285 -0.44 20.43 10.47
C ASP A 285 -0.48 19.07 11.20
N SER A 286 -0.38 17.96 10.47
CA SER A 286 -0.46 16.61 11.04
C SER A 286 0.45 15.61 10.32
N TRP A 287 1.00 14.67 11.09
CA TRP A 287 1.86 13.59 10.61
C TRP A 287 1.14 12.61 9.68
N HIS A 288 -0.19 12.49 9.77
CA HIS A 288 -1.01 11.55 8.98
C HIS A 288 -1.84 12.23 7.90
N GLN A 289 -1.37 13.35 7.33
CA GLN A 289 -2.01 13.97 6.16
C GLN A 289 -1.90 13.12 4.88
N GLY A 290 -1.03 12.11 4.88
CA GLY A 290 -0.69 11.32 3.70
C GLY A 290 0.26 12.07 2.77
N TYR A 291 0.54 11.47 1.62
CA TYR A 291 1.33 12.09 0.55
C TYR A 291 2.70 12.60 1.04
N GLN A 292 3.12 13.77 0.54
CA GLN A 292 4.44 14.33 0.82
C GLN A 292 4.72 14.50 2.32
N SER A 293 3.73 14.95 3.11
CA SER A 293 3.94 15.29 4.52
C SER A 293 4.33 14.06 5.33
N THR A 294 3.57 12.97 5.17
CA THR A 294 3.86 11.71 5.84
C THR A 294 5.10 11.03 5.24
N ALA A 295 5.30 11.09 3.92
CA ALA A 295 6.46 10.48 3.27
C ALA A 295 7.80 11.08 3.73
N PHE A 296 7.91 12.41 3.79
CA PHE A 296 9.13 13.07 4.27
C PHE A 296 9.37 12.85 5.77
N PHE A 297 8.30 12.74 6.57
CA PHE A 297 8.43 12.38 7.98
C PHE A 297 8.91 10.95 8.18
N LEU A 298 8.36 9.98 7.45
CA LEU A 298 8.84 8.59 7.49
C LEU A 298 10.28 8.47 6.99
N GLU A 299 10.67 9.27 6.00
CA GLU A 299 12.07 9.38 5.56
C GLU A 299 12.97 9.94 6.66
N TRP A 300 12.56 11.00 7.37
CA TRP A 300 13.33 11.49 8.53
C TRP A 300 13.45 10.44 9.64
N ILE A 301 12.37 9.69 9.92
CA ILE A 301 12.42 8.57 10.87
C ILE A 301 13.48 7.55 10.45
N GLU A 302 13.51 7.17 9.16
CA GLU A 302 14.45 6.19 8.64
C GLU A 302 15.89 6.71 8.53
N ASP A 303 16.10 7.89 7.96
CA ASP A 303 17.44 8.35 7.59
C ASP A 303 18.14 9.14 8.71
N VAL A 304 17.38 9.68 9.67
CA VAL A 304 17.91 10.58 10.70
C VAL A 304 17.63 10.05 12.12
N LYS A 305 16.37 9.82 12.48
CA LYS A 305 16.00 9.59 13.89
C LYS A 305 16.33 8.18 14.38
N VAL A 306 16.01 7.16 13.59
CA VAL A 306 16.03 5.75 14.04
C VAL A 306 17.05 4.93 13.25
N GLY A 307 17.11 5.11 11.93
CA GLY A 307 18.02 4.39 11.04
C GLY A 307 17.29 3.48 10.04
N LYS A 308 18.05 3.06 9.02
CA LYS A 308 17.57 2.22 7.92
C LYS A 308 16.75 1.02 8.42
N GLY A 309 15.58 0.79 7.83
CA GLY A 309 14.69 -0.31 8.21
C GLY A 309 13.65 0.05 9.27
N ALA A 310 13.64 1.30 9.76
CA ALA A 310 12.61 1.78 10.69
C ALA A 310 11.19 1.67 10.10
N VAL A 311 11.00 2.03 8.82
CA VAL A 311 9.68 1.93 8.17
C VAL A 311 9.30 0.48 7.90
N GLY A 312 10.27 -0.38 7.56
CA GLY A 312 10.05 -1.82 7.49
C GLY A 312 9.61 -2.44 8.82
N MET A 313 10.21 -2.00 9.93
CA MET A 313 9.82 -2.42 11.29
C MET A 313 8.40 -1.92 11.65
N LEU A 314 8.05 -0.70 11.25
CA LEU A 314 6.68 -0.16 11.38
C LEU A 314 5.67 -1.03 10.61
N ASN A 315 5.96 -1.34 9.35
CA ASN A 315 5.12 -2.20 8.51
C ASN A 315 4.97 -3.62 9.10
N ASP A 316 6.06 -4.21 9.61
CA ASP A 316 6.01 -5.50 10.32
C ASP A 316 5.16 -5.45 11.60
N ARG A 317 5.18 -4.33 12.33
CA ARG A 317 4.34 -4.13 13.51
C ARG A 317 2.85 -4.10 13.17
N LEU A 318 2.46 -3.47 12.06
CA LEU A 318 1.07 -3.49 11.56
C LEU A 318 0.57 -4.92 11.32
N LEU A 319 1.43 -5.83 10.86
CA LEU A 319 1.09 -7.25 10.71
C LEU A 319 0.95 -7.97 12.05
N ARG A 320 1.86 -7.72 12.99
CA ARG A 320 1.96 -8.52 14.23
C ARG A 320 0.94 -8.12 15.28
N THR A 321 0.76 -6.82 15.46
CA THR A 321 -0.06 -6.28 16.56
C THR A 321 -1.21 -5.42 16.08
N GLY A 322 -1.18 -4.96 14.83
CA GLY A 322 -2.12 -3.95 14.37
C GLY A 322 -1.80 -2.57 14.93
N TYR A 323 -2.66 -1.62 14.58
CA TYR A 323 -2.57 -0.25 15.06
C TYR A 323 -3.30 -0.14 16.40
N VAL A 324 -2.62 0.41 17.40
CA VAL A 324 -3.17 0.69 18.73
C VAL A 324 -2.91 2.16 18.99
N ASP A 325 -3.98 2.94 19.14
CA ASP A 325 -3.83 4.36 19.44
C ASP A 325 -3.15 4.53 20.80
N GLU A 326 -2.36 5.57 20.93
CA GLU A 326 -1.69 5.92 22.19
C GLU A 326 -2.73 6.26 23.27
N SER A 327 -3.90 6.78 22.87
CA SER A 327 -5.00 7.17 23.77
C SER A 327 -5.78 5.98 24.37
N ASP A 328 -5.85 4.85 23.66
CA ASP A 328 -6.62 3.65 24.07
C ASP A 328 -5.97 2.89 25.23
N LEU A 329 -4.77 3.29 25.65
CA LEU A 329 -4.00 2.66 26.73
C LEU A 329 -4.37 3.18 28.11
N ASN A 330 -5.02 4.33 28.18
CA ASN A 330 -5.45 4.98 29.42
C ASN A 330 -6.93 4.72 29.76
N ALA A 331 -7.66 3.97 28.92
CA ALA A 331 -9.10 3.74 29.09
C ALA A 331 -9.47 2.71 30.18
N ASP A 332 -8.51 1.91 30.64
CA ASP A 332 -8.71 0.93 31.73
C ASP A 332 -8.50 1.52 33.15
N GLU A 333 -8.29 2.84 33.28
CA GLU A 333 -8.04 3.51 34.58
C GLU A 333 -9.26 4.21 35.22
N ASN A 334 -10.44 4.20 34.60
CA ASN A 334 -11.64 4.85 35.18
C ASN A 334 -12.49 3.91 36.05
N ASP A 335 -11.88 3.27 37.04
CA ASP A 335 -12.54 2.83 38.26
C ASP A 335 -11.58 2.95 39.45
N GLU A 336 -11.35 4.20 39.89
CA GLU A 336 -11.47 4.64 41.29
C GLU A 336 -10.74 5.99 41.50
N LYS A 337 -11.51 6.92 42.07
CA LYS A 337 -11.15 8.25 42.59
C LYS A 337 -9.72 8.38 43.15
N GLY A 338 -9.02 9.44 42.77
CA GLY A 338 -7.89 9.94 43.56
C GLY A 338 -7.13 11.08 42.89
N GLU A 339 -7.25 12.30 43.42
CA GLU A 339 -6.39 13.44 43.11
C GLU A 339 -4.94 13.14 43.54
N GLY A 340 -3.94 13.48 42.72
CA GLY A 340 -2.55 13.41 43.13
C GLY A 340 -1.53 13.49 41.99
N GLU A 341 -0.63 14.47 42.10
CA GLU A 341 0.49 14.71 41.19
C GLU A 341 1.49 13.53 41.13
N GLY A 342 2.03 13.31 39.93
CA GLY A 342 3.37 12.74 39.66
C GLY A 342 3.83 11.49 40.42
N GLN A 343 3.73 10.32 39.79
CA GLN A 343 4.77 9.27 39.74
C GLN A 343 4.22 8.14 38.83
N ARG A 344 4.88 7.80 37.71
CA ARG A 344 4.58 6.54 36.98
C ARG A 344 5.01 5.36 37.87
N VAL A 345 4.08 4.84 38.68
CA VAL A 345 4.31 3.67 39.53
C VAL A 345 4.11 2.40 38.71
N MET A 346 5.07 1.48 38.79
CA MET A 346 4.99 0.14 38.20
C MET A 346 3.81 -0.63 38.80
N LYS A 347 2.87 -1.08 37.96
CA LYS A 347 1.81 -2.02 38.36
C LYS A 347 2.42 -3.44 38.44
N ASP A 348 2.64 -3.90 39.66
CA ASP A 348 2.68 -5.31 40.07
C ASP A 348 3.40 -6.30 39.14
N GLY A 349 4.66 -6.07 38.77
CA GLY A 349 5.67 -7.08 38.38
C GLY A 349 5.32 -8.24 37.42
N LYS A 350 4.16 -8.25 36.76
CA LYS A 350 3.61 -9.40 36.02
C LYS A 350 2.85 -9.04 34.75
N THR A 351 2.53 -7.78 34.50
CA THR A 351 1.88 -7.36 33.25
C THR A 351 2.61 -6.14 32.68
N PRO A 352 3.29 -6.26 31.52
CA PRO A 352 3.90 -5.09 30.88
C PRO A 352 2.81 -4.07 30.58
N ALA A 353 3.04 -2.79 30.91
CA ALA A 353 2.20 -1.72 30.41
C ALA A 353 2.11 -1.85 28.88
N LYS A 354 0.90 -1.89 28.33
CA LYS A 354 0.74 -1.86 26.88
C LYS A 354 1.28 -0.51 26.41
N LEU A 355 2.39 -0.53 25.68
CA LEU A 355 2.94 0.66 25.02
C LEU A 355 2.19 0.85 23.71
N GLY A 356 1.98 2.11 23.31
CA GLY A 356 1.24 2.37 22.08
C GLY A 356 2.10 2.12 20.86
N PHE A 357 1.48 2.24 19.68
CA PHE A 357 2.05 1.75 18.45
C PHE A 357 3.43 2.37 18.15
N TRP A 358 3.57 3.68 18.30
CA TRP A 358 4.79 4.41 17.98
C TRP A 358 5.79 4.36 19.12
N HIS A 359 5.32 4.52 20.35
CA HIS A 359 6.20 4.45 21.51
C HIS A 359 6.86 3.07 21.63
N GLY A 360 6.12 2.00 21.37
CA GLY A 360 6.66 0.64 21.34
C GLY A 360 7.68 0.39 20.21
N LEU A 361 7.68 1.18 19.14
CA LEU A 361 8.62 1.07 18.02
C LEU A 361 9.86 1.94 18.19
N PHE A 362 9.67 3.18 18.62
CA PHE A 362 10.69 4.23 18.54
C PHE A 362 11.00 4.91 19.88
N GLY A 363 10.35 4.47 20.97
CA GLY A 363 10.55 4.98 22.31
C GLY A 363 9.92 6.35 22.58
N ALA A 364 9.13 6.88 21.65
CA ALA A 364 8.43 8.16 21.72
C ALA A 364 7.07 8.05 21.03
N GLU A 365 6.10 8.82 21.49
CA GLU A 365 4.78 8.90 20.86
C GLU A 365 4.87 9.62 19.50
N VAL A 366 3.89 9.38 18.61
CA VAL A 366 3.94 9.96 17.25
C VAL A 366 3.92 11.48 17.24
N LEU A 367 3.23 12.10 18.22
CA LEU A 367 3.18 13.56 18.33
C LEU A 367 4.51 14.15 18.81
N GLU A 368 5.22 13.45 19.69
CA GLU A 368 6.57 13.81 20.12
C GLU A 368 7.54 13.70 18.94
N LEU A 369 7.50 12.58 18.20
CA LEU A 369 8.31 12.38 16.99
C LEU A 369 8.00 13.42 15.91
N TRP A 370 6.73 13.75 15.71
CA TRP A 370 6.31 14.77 14.78
C TRP A 370 6.87 16.14 15.19
N GLU A 371 6.88 16.44 16.48
CA GLU A 371 7.43 17.67 17.01
C GLU A 371 8.95 17.77 16.79
N GLU A 372 9.68 16.74 17.19
CA GLU A 372 11.13 16.59 16.96
C GLU A 372 11.50 16.76 15.47
N TYR A 373 10.69 16.22 14.55
CA TYR A 373 10.91 16.37 13.12
C TYR A 373 10.93 17.84 12.68
N GLY A 374 10.11 18.72 13.26
CA GLY A 374 10.14 20.14 12.87
C GLY A 374 11.23 20.92 13.56
N GLU A 375 11.62 20.56 14.78
CA GLU A 375 12.84 21.10 15.39
C GLU A 375 14.08 20.74 14.55
N TYR A 376 14.11 19.52 14.01
CA TYR A 376 15.11 19.11 13.04
C TYR A 376 15.07 19.96 11.76
N LEU A 377 13.89 20.24 11.20
CA LEU A 377 13.77 21.11 10.03
C LEU A 377 14.25 22.54 10.31
N ASP A 378 13.88 23.12 11.46
CA ASP A 378 14.27 24.48 11.85
C ASP A 378 15.78 24.60 12.07
N SER A 379 16.41 23.59 12.68
CA SER A 379 17.87 23.55 12.91
C SER A 379 18.67 23.28 11.64
N SER A 380 18.14 22.49 10.71
CA SER A 380 18.78 22.21 9.42
C SER A 380 18.94 23.44 8.52
N LYS A 381 18.21 24.53 8.81
CA LYS A 381 18.33 25.81 8.10
C LYS A 381 19.57 26.62 8.52
N MET A 382 20.17 26.33 9.66
CA MET A 382 21.31 27.08 10.20
C MET A 382 22.68 26.55 9.75
N ASN A 383 22.72 25.39 9.09
CA ASN A 383 23.91 24.79 8.49
C ASN A 383 23.81 24.87 6.96
#